data_AF-A0A975GHK9-F1
#
_entry.id   AF-A0A975GHK9-F1
#
_cell.length_a   1.000
_cell.length_b   1.000
_cell.length_c   1.000
_cell.angle_alpha   90.00
_cell.angle_beta   90.00
_cell.angle_gamma   90.00
#
_symmetry.space_group_name_H-M   'P 1'
#
loop_
_entity.id
_entity.type
_entity.pdbx_description
1 polymer ?
#
loop_
_entity_poly.entity_id
_entity_poly.type
_entity_poly.pdbx_seq_one_letter_code
_entity_poly.pdbx_strand_id
1 'polypeptide(L)'
;MADYKCDPTKWTEMKQPVDGGREHYQTKSWNPPKEKWGPFTESGPAPVWFAEANATNWTESMICKAKDLFYEAKLNECFDKGDEVAIKIHYGEWNRTAVLRPEYIAAIAEEIRACGGRPYVVNDTTLSYHIHNNMANALSQTEGATRHGYTEQTFGCPVLIADGYSGEDDYRVELPEGMILKETYIGRAVAEADAMIVLGHARGHSITMYGGAVKQLGIGCQSKRGKYITHLAHWGDPHDAIGWPKFTDACPGKACKFHQMCDDSCPRGAHKVTEHGKTWNPALCRLCYSCQVTCIFSGMSGITFEENYFPNAMIAHADAALGALKCFEKGKVGFINHAIDVAPECDCFPWAGLAVCPDVGLFAGKDVIAVEMATLDAIDNAPISPGSIAEEKGCKPGDDKFRLINGFSPRITMASGSKIGLGTQEYELKNYEPVMTPENAAKWQNRPDRTITVRLRDVFRRHDLTTEVMPFRRAEYNKEWVFNEWKKFDPFKGELPG
;
A
#
# COMPACT_ATOMS: atom_id res chain seq x y z
N MET A 1 -44.55 -13.75 -11.29
CA MET A 1 -43.21 -14.25 -11.62
C MET A 1 -42.98 -13.95 -13.08
N ALA A 2 -42.27 -12.87 -13.38
CA ALA A 2 -41.73 -12.64 -14.72
C ALA A 2 -40.26 -13.08 -14.64
N ASP A 3 -39.91 -14.13 -15.37
CA ASP A 3 -38.53 -14.59 -15.52
C ASP A 3 -37.75 -13.49 -16.25
N TYR A 4 -37.11 -12.62 -15.47
CA TYR A 4 -36.16 -11.66 -16.00
C TYR A 4 -34.81 -12.37 -16.09
N LYS A 5 -34.57 -13.07 -17.21
CA LYS A 5 -33.22 -13.54 -17.54
C LYS A 5 -32.42 -12.32 -18.00
N CYS A 6 -31.52 -11.84 -17.14
CA CYS A 6 -30.58 -10.78 -17.48
C CYS A 6 -29.55 -11.32 -18.48
N ASP A 7 -29.38 -10.63 -19.61
CA ASP A 7 -28.36 -10.94 -20.61
C ASP A 7 -27.03 -10.29 -20.19
N PRO A 8 -25.98 -11.08 -19.87
CA PRO A 8 -24.68 -10.61 -19.41
C PRO A 8 -23.86 -9.91 -20.49
N THR A 9 -24.49 -9.35 -21.53
CA THR A 9 -23.86 -8.52 -22.57
C THR A 9 -24.43 -7.10 -22.61
N LYS A 10 -25.47 -6.79 -21.84
CA LYS A 10 -26.22 -5.50 -21.89
C LYS A 10 -26.01 -4.56 -20.70
N TRP A 11 -24.86 -4.64 -20.04
CA TRP A 11 -24.54 -3.85 -18.82
C TRP A 11 -24.56 -2.33 -19.00
N THR A 12 -24.42 -1.85 -20.24
CA THR A 12 -24.47 -0.42 -20.60
C THR A 12 -25.88 0.17 -20.55
N GLU A 13 -26.92 -0.65 -20.40
CA GLU A 13 -28.33 -0.24 -20.43
C GLU A 13 -28.96 -0.06 -19.03
N MET A 14 -28.18 -0.19 -17.95
CA MET A 14 -28.67 0.05 -16.60
C MET A 14 -29.15 1.50 -16.47
N LYS A 15 -30.44 1.69 -16.15
CA LYS A 15 -31.02 3.01 -15.90
C LYS A 15 -30.28 3.68 -14.74
N GLN A 16 -29.94 4.96 -14.92
CA GLN A 16 -29.27 5.79 -13.93
C GLN A 16 -29.89 5.64 -12.53
N PRO A 17 -29.09 5.69 -11.45
CA PRO A 17 -29.64 5.74 -10.10
C PRO A 17 -30.53 6.98 -9.95
N VAL A 18 -31.50 6.83 -9.05
CA VAL A 18 -32.61 7.76 -8.82
C VAL A 18 -32.12 9.21 -8.66
N ASP A 19 -32.70 10.09 -9.48
CA ASP A 19 -32.53 11.54 -9.51
C ASP A 19 -32.64 12.15 -8.10
N GLY A 20 -31.59 12.86 -7.66
CA GLY A 20 -31.50 13.50 -6.33
C GLY A 20 -30.21 13.31 -5.52
N GLY A 21 -29.20 12.60 -6.03
CA GLY A 21 -27.88 12.43 -5.39
C GLY A 21 -26.97 13.65 -5.55
N ARG A 22 -25.86 13.72 -4.78
CA ARG A 22 -24.83 14.79 -4.85
C ARG A 22 -24.12 14.94 -6.21
N GLU A 23 -24.57 14.26 -7.26
CA GLU A 23 -23.97 14.23 -8.61
C GLU A 23 -23.91 15.61 -9.28
N HIS A 24 -24.76 16.56 -8.85
CA HIS A 24 -24.77 17.94 -9.38
C HIS A 24 -23.97 18.96 -8.57
N TYR A 25 -23.27 18.55 -7.50
CA TYR A 25 -22.54 19.44 -6.59
C TYR A 25 -21.04 19.53 -6.86
N GLN A 26 -20.53 19.08 -8.02
CA GLN A 26 -19.21 19.52 -8.42
C GLN A 26 -19.24 21.02 -8.68
N THR A 27 -18.44 21.77 -7.93
CA THR A 27 -18.24 23.20 -8.16
C THR A 27 -17.77 23.38 -9.60
N LYS A 28 -18.60 24.00 -10.45
CA LYS A 28 -18.28 24.24 -11.87
C LYS A 28 -17.00 25.05 -12.11
N SER A 29 -16.42 25.63 -11.05
CA SER A 29 -15.27 26.51 -11.07
C SER A 29 -13.91 25.81 -11.09
N TRP A 30 -13.81 24.54 -10.70
CA TRP A 30 -12.54 23.79 -10.71
C TRP A 30 -12.67 22.55 -11.60
N ASN A 31 -11.86 22.51 -12.65
CA ASN A 31 -11.71 21.34 -13.52
C ASN A 31 -10.23 20.94 -13.46
N PRO A 32 -9.88 19.72 -13.02
CA PRO A 32 -8.53 19.19 -13.21
C PRO A 32 -8.20 19.13 -14.70
N PRO A 33 -6.92 18.92 -15.06
CA PRO A 33 -6.48 18.87 -16.44
C PRO A 33 -7.40 17.98 -17.28
N LYS A 34 -8.06 18.57 -18.28
CA LYS A 34 -8.93 17.82 -19.22
C LYS A 34 -8.14 17.03 -20.25
N GLU A 35 -6.82 17.15 -20.23
CA GLU A 35 -5.96 16.37 -21.09
C GLU A 35 -6.03 14.89 -20.71
N LYS A 36 -6.00 14.03 -21.73
CA LYS A 36 -5.93 12.60 -21.50
C LYS A 36 -4.60 12.30 -20.84
N TRP A 37 -4.64 11.73 -19.63
CA TRP A 37 -3.48 11.03 -19.11
C TRP A 37 -3.04 9.98 -20.14
N GLY A 38 -1.73 9.90 -20.36
CA GLY A 38 -1.10 8.87 -21.16
C GLY A 38 0.13 8.35 -20.42
N PRO A 39 0.66 7.18 -20.81
CA PRO A 39 1.83 6.61 -20.17
C PRO A 39 2.98 7.62 -20.21
N PHE A 40 3.77 7.68 -19.13
CA PHE A 40 4.94 8.55 -19.10
C PHE A 40 5.90 8.17 -20.24
N THR A 41 6.05 6.87 -20.49
CA THR A 41 6.83 6.31 -21.60
C THR A 41 5.90 5.90 -22.73
N GLU A 42 5.96 6.59 -23.87
CA GLU A 42 5.07 6.34 -25.02
C GLU A 42 5.58 5.23 -25.96
N SER A 43 6.89 4.95 -25.94
CA SER A 43 7.50 3.92 -26.79
C SER A 43 8.73 3.32 -26.14
N GLY A 44 8.89 1.99 -26.28
CA GLY A 44 10.02 1.25 -25.72
C GLY A 44 9.90 1.00 -24.21
N PRO A 45 10.92 0.36 -23.62
CA PRO A 45 10.93 0.04 -22.20
C PRO A 45 11.05 1.31 -21.35
N ALA A 46 10.22 1.42 -20.31
CA ALA A 46 10.31 2.52 -19.36
C ALA A 46 11.47 2.28 -18.36
N PRO A 47 12.27 3.32 -18.04
CA PRO A 47 13.34 3.16 -17.07
C PRO A 47 12.77 3.01 -15.65
N VAL A 48 13.24 1.99 -14.93
CA VAL A 48 12.93 1.75 -13.51
C VAL A 48 14.23 1.63 -12.75
N TRP A 49 14.44 2.51 -11.78
CA TRP A 49 15.65 2.48 -10.96
C TRP A 49 15.45 1.54 -9.78
N PHE A 50 16.44 0.71 -9.52
CA PHE A 50 16.39 -0.32 -8.48
C PHE A 50 17.57 -0.19 -7.54
N ALA A 51 17.29 -0.17 -6.24
CA ALA A 51 18.31 -0.32 -5.20
C ALA A 51 17.97 -1.53 -4.33
N GLU A 52 18.92 -2.46 -4.20
CA GLU A 52 18.73 -3.69 -3.42
C GLU A 52 18.52 -3.41 -1.92
N ALA A 53 17.87 -4.34 -1.21
CA ALA A 53 17.59 -4.19 0.22
C ALA A 53 18.83 -4.29 1.13
N ASN A 54 19.86 -5.03 0.70
CA ASN A 54 21.03 -5.33 1.53
C ASN A 54 21.82 -4.08 1.91
N ALA A 55 22.49 -4.07 3.07
CA ALA A 55 23.32 -2.95 3.51
C ALA A 55 24.53 -3.40 4.31
N THR A 56 25.70 -2.89 3.95
CA THR A 56 27.02 -3.27 4.50
C THR A 56 27.86 -2.06 4.93
N ASN A 57 27.46 -0.84 4.54
CA ASN A 57 28.18 0.39 4.85
C ASN A 57 27.22 1.58 5.07
N TRP A 58 27.77 2.77 5.37
CA TRP A 58 26.99 3.95 5.79
C TRP A 58 26.10 4.56 4.70
N THR A 59 26.35 4.28 3.42
CA THR A 59 25.54 4.81 2.30
C THR A 59 24.44 3.86 1.86
N GLU A 60 24.41 2.63 2.39
CA GLU A 60 23.52 1.58 1.89
C GLU A 60 22.22 1.39 2.69
N SER A 61 22.00 2.18 3.74
CA SER A 61 20.71 2.16 4.44
C SER A 61 19.57 2.39 3.44
N MET A 62 18.48 1.65 3.58
CA MET A 62 17.31 1.78 2.71
C MET A 62 16.73 3.20 2.70
N ILE A 63 16.88 3.96 3.79
CA ILE A 63 16.51 5.37 3.82
C ILE A 63 17.40 6.20 2.88
N CYS A 64 18.72 5.97 2.92
CA CYS A 64 19.67 6.64 2.02
C CYS A 64 19.34 6.31 0.56
N LYS A 65 19.15 5.02 0.26
CA LYS A 65 18.76 4.53 -1.06
C LYS A 65 17.44 5.13 -1.56
N ALA A 66 16.43 5.28 -0.69
CA ALA A 66 15.17 5.93 -1.06
C ALA A 66 15.37 7.40 -1.46
N LYS A 67 16.19 8.14 -0.70
CA LYS A 67 16.52 9.55 -0.99
C LYS A 67 17.33 9.66 -2.27
N ASP A 68 18.30 8.79 -2.51
CA ASP A 68 19.07 8.81 -3.75
C ASP A 68 18.20 8.42 -4.95
N LEU A 69 17.38 7.37 -4.86
CA LEU A 69 16.43 6.98 -5.92
C LEU A 69 15.42 8.07 -6.26
N PHE A 70 15.00 8.89 -5.29
CA PHE A 70 14.15 10.05 -5.54
C PHE A 70 14.77 11.02 -6.58
N TYR A 71 16.09 11.22 -6.53
CA TYR A 71 16.81 12.03 -7.52
C TYR A 71 17.16 11.25 -8.80
N GLU A 72 17.65 10.02 -8.67
CA GLU A 72 18.05 9.19 -9.82
C GLU A 72 16.88 8.91 -10.78
N ALA A 73 15.70 8.61 -10.22
CA ALA A 73 14.46 8.41 -10.97
C ALA A 73 13.78 9.72 -11.37
N LYS A 74 14.39 10.87 -11.07
CA LYS A 74 13.92 12.21 -11.42
C LYS A 74 12.52 12.52 -10.87
N LEU A 75 12.26 12.11 -9.63
CA LEU A 75 11.00 12.39 -8.95
C LEU A 75 10.98 13.82 -8.39
N ASN A 76 12.15 14.40 -8.13
CA ASN A 76 12.32 15.82 -7.83
C ASN A 76 11.92 16.75 -9.00
N GLU A 77 11.79 16.22 -10.22
CA GLU A 77 11.32 16.95 -11.40
C GLU A 77 9.79 16.83 -11.57
N CYS A 78 9.09 16.12 -10.68
CA CYS A 78 7.62 15.97 -10.75
C CYS A 78 6.87 17.19 -10.20
N PHE A 79 7.54 18.16 -9.61
CA PHE A 79 6.90 19.33 -9.01
C PHE A 79 7.82 20.53 -9.08
N ASP A 80 7.22 21.71 -9.04
CA ASP A 80 7.90 22.99 -9.03
C ASP A 80 7.98 23.56 -7.61
N LYS A 81 8.83 24.57 -7.42
CA LYS A 81 8.94 25.25 -6.13
C LYS A 81 7.61 25.92 -5.78
N GLY A 82 7.06 25.58 -4.62
CA GLY A 82 5.79 26.10 -4.12
C GLY A 82 4.59 25.17 -4.33
N ASP A 83 4.72 24.14 -5.18
CA ASP A 83 3.69 23.14 -5.42
C ASP A 83 3.33 22.40 -4.13
N GLU A 84 2.05 22.13 -3.94
CA GLU A 84 1.50 21.23 -2.92
C GLU A 84 1.66 19.78 -3.38
N VAL A 85 2.52 19.03 -2.69
CA VAL A 85 2.91 17.67 -3.12
C VAL A 85 2.31 16.63 -2.17
N ALA A 86 1.35 15.85 -2.67
CA ALA A 86 0.77 14.74 -1.93
C ALA A 86 1.77 13.58 -1.85
N ILE A 87 2.05 13.08 -0.64
CA ILE A 87 2.78 11.83 -0.43
C ILE A 87 1.74 10.74 -0.13
N LYS A 88 1.40 9.97 -1.16
CA LYS A 88 0.35 8.95 -1.04
C LYS A 88 0.90 7.68 -0.43
N ILE A 89 0.33 7.30 0.72
CA ILE A 89 0.69 6.07 1.45
C ILE A 89 -0.58 5.31 1.86
N HIS A 90 -0.38 4.17 2.54
CA HIS A 90 -1.45 3.46 3.22
C HIS A 90 -1.17 3.44 4.73
N TYR A 91 -2.12 3.86 5.57
CA TYR A 91 -1.87 3.97 7.01
C TYR A 91 -1.83 2.62 7.74
N GLY A 92 -2.43 1.59 7.15
CA GLY A 92 -2.53 0.27 7.73
C GLY A 92 -3.63 0.16 8.79
N GLU A 93 -4.18 -1.04 8.94
CA GLU A 93 -5.17 -1.33 9.98
C GLU A 93 -4.53 -1.32 11.37
N TRP A 94 -5.33 -1.07 12.40
CA TRP A 94 -4.88 -1.04 13.79
C TRP A 94 -4.09 -2.29 14.18
N ASN A 95 -2.89 -2.08 14.76
CA ASN A 95 -1.91 -3.12 15.14
C ASN A 95 -1.26 -3.88 13.98
N ARG A 96 -1.46 -3.50 12.71
CA ARG A 96 -0.68 -4.04 11.60
C ARG A 96 0.79 -3.65 11.80
N THR A 97 1.67 -4.65 11.89
CA THR A 97 3.11 -4.43 12.15
C THR A 97 3.93 -4.29 10.87
N ALA A 98 3.55 -5.00 9.81
CA ALA A 98 4.19 -4.89 8.51
C ALA A 98 3.63 -3.69 7.72
N VAL A 99 3.60 -2.50 8.31
CA VAL A 99 3.28 -1.25 7.59
C VAL A 99 4.57 -0.59 7.08
N LEU A 100 4.48 0.35 6.14
CA LEU A 100 5.67 1.05 5.64
C LEU A 100 6.28 1.87 6.79
N ARG A 101 7.53 1.63 7.13
CA ARG A 101 8.16 2.31 8.27
C ARG A 101 8.11 3.84 8.08
N PRO A 102 7.72 4.63 9.11
CA PRO A 102 7.54 6.08 9.00
C PRO A 102 8.79 6.82 8.51
N GLU A 103 9.97 6.29 8.79
CA GLU A 103 11.25 6.89 8.41
C GLU A 103 11.44 6.97 6.90
N TYR A 104 10.92 6.00 6.13
CA TYR A 104 10.94 6.06 4.65
C TYR A 104 10.08 7.20 4.12
N ILE A 105 8.93 7.44 4.77
CA ILE A 105 7.99 8.49 4.39
C ILE A 105 8.57 9.86 4.75
N ALA A 106 9.12 9.98 5.96
CA ALA A 106 9.78 11.20 6.43
C ALA A 106 10.93 11.61 5.50
N ALA A 107 11.75 10.64 5.08
CA ALA A 107 12.87 10.88 4.18
C ALA A 107 12.44 11.50 2.84
N ILE A 108 11.34 11.04 2.26
CA ILE A 108 10.80 11.62 1.02
C ILE A 108 10.17 12.99 1.26
N ALA A 109 9.48 13.19 2.39
CA ALA A 109 8.94 14.50 2.76
C ALA A 109 10.05 15.55 2.96
N GLU A 110 11.18 15.16 3.56
CA GLU A 110 12.37 16.02 3.68
C GLU A 110 12.90 16.45 2.32
N GLU A 111 13.05 15.52 1.37
CA GLU A 111 13.60 15.86 0.04
C GLU A 111 12.64 16.69 -0.80
N ILE A 112 11.33 16.44 -0.73
CA ILE A 112 10.34 17.31 -1.37
C ILE A 112 10.46 18.75 -0.84
N ARG A 113 10.58 18.90 0.49
CA ARG A 113 10.78 20.21 1.12
C ARG A 113 12.11 20.85 0.73
N ALA A 114 13.18 20.06 0.63
CA ALA A 114 14.51 20.52 0.21
C ALA A 114 14.50 21.04 -1.24
N CYS A 115 13.73 20.42 -2.13
CA CYS A 115 13.49 20.90 -3.50
C CYS A 115 12.54 22.11 -3.57
N GLY A 116 11.97 22.54 -2.44
CA GLY A 116 11.09 23.71 -2.36
C GLY A 116 9.60 23.43 -2.57
N GLY A 117 9.21 22.15 -2.65
CA GLY A 117 7.80 21.73 -2.61
C GLY A 117 7.21 21.82 -1.20
N ARG A 118 5.88 21.74 -1.11
CA ARG A 118 5.11 21.75 0.14
C ARG A 118 4.48 20.38 0.35
N PRO A 119 5.18 19.43 1.00
CA PRO A 119 4.68 18.07 1.15
C PRO A 119 3.52 18.01 2.15
N TYR A 120 2.62 17.04 1.96
CA TYR A 120 1.71 16.53 2.97
C TYR A 120 1.47 15.04 2.75
N VAL A 121 1.35 14.27 3.82
CA VAL A 121 1.10 12.82 3.74
C VAL A 121 -0.41 12.59 3.72
N VAL A 122 -0.87 11.67 2.88
CA VAL A 122 -2.30 11.44 2.69
C VAL A 122 -2.68 9.97 2.60
N ASN A 123 -3.80 9.63 3.25
CA ASN A 123 -4.53 8.38 3.04
C ASN A 123 -6.05 8.66 2.94
N ASP A 124 -6.81 7.69 2.46
CA ASP A 124 -8.26 7.82 2.30
C ASP A 124 -8.97 6.81 3.20
N THR A 125 -10.23 7.05 3.53
CA THR A 125 -11.03 6.11 4.32
C THR A 125 -11.29 4.81 3.56
N THR A 126 -11.33 3.68 4.26
CA THR A 126 -11.71 2.39 3.69
C THR A 126 -13.24 2.20 3.72
N LEU A 127 -13.74 1.20 3.00
CA LEU A 127 -15.08 0.67 3.26
C LEU A 127 -15.08 -0.02 4.63
N SER A 128 -16.26 -0.31 5.20
CA SER A 128 -16.33 -0.87 6.55
C SER A 128 -15.55 -2.18 6.71
N TYR A 129 -15.41 -3.03 5.69
CA TYR A 129 -14.66 -4.31 5.64
C TYR A 129 -14.89 -5.31 6.79
N HIS A 130 -14.86 -4.93 8.06
CA HIS A 130 -15.26 -5.72 9.23
C HIS A 130 -15.68 -4.79 10.38
N ILE A 131 -16.30 -5.32 11.43
CA ILE A 131 -16.88 -4.54 12.55
C ILE A 131 -15.88 -3.74 13.40
N HIS A 132 -14.57 -3.96 13.21
CA HIS A 132 -13.49 -3.33 14.00
C HIS A 132 -12.50 -2.57 13.12
N ASN A 133 -12.90 -2.21 11.90
CA ASN A 133 -12.02 -1.53 10.95
C ASN A 133 -11.78 -0.08 11.38
N ASN A 134 -10.54 0.25 11.74
CA ASN A 134 -10.18 1.59 12.19
C ASN A 134 -9.95 2.55 11.03
N MET A 135 -9.85 2.06 9.79
CA MET A 135 -9.66 2.93 8.64
C MET A 135 -10.98 3.43 8.01
N ALA A 136 -12.14 3.04 8.54
CA ALA A 136 -13.45 3.33 7.95
C ALA A 136 -13.93 4.79 8.13
N ASN A 137 -13.31 5.58 9.00
CA ASN A 137 -13.61 7.01 9.21
C ASN A 137 -12.35 7.75 9.63
N ALA A 138 -12.33 9.09 9.49
CA ALA A 138 -11.14 9.88 9.77
C ALA A 138 -10.67 9.79 11.24
N LEU A 139 -11.59 9.83 12.22
CA LEU A 139 -11.21 9.80 13.64
C LEU A 139 -10.43 8.52 13.98
N SER A 140 -11.03 7.36 13.73
CA SER A 140 -10.40 6.06 14.00
C SER A 140 -9.11 5.88 13.19
N GLN A 141 -9.08 6.39 11.95
CA GLN A 141 -7.93 6.23 11.08
C GLN A 141 -6.75 7.10 11.56
N THR A 142 -7.01 8.32 12.01
CA THR A 142 -6.00 9.22 12.59
C THR A 142 -5.44 8.65 13.89
N GLU A 143 -6.27 8.02 14.73
CA GLU A 143 -5.79 7.31 15.93
C GLU A 143 -4.86 6.15 15.54
N GLY A 144 -5.22 5.35 14.54
CA GLY A 144 -4.38 4.28 14.01
C GLY A 144 -3.08 4.77 13.39
N ALA A 145 -3.14 5.83 12.59
CA ALA A 145 -1.97 6.49 12.00
C ALA A 145 -0.99 6.98 13.09
N THR A 146 -1.52 7.66 14.11
CA THR A 146 -0.74 8.13 15.26
C THR A 146 -0.04 6.97 15.97
N ARG A 147 -0.74 5.86 16.17
CA ARG A 147 -0.18 4.65 16.78
C ARG A 147 0.98 4.05 15.96
N HIS A 148 0.91 4.12 14.64
CA HIS A 148 1.99 3.69 13.75
C HIS A 148 3.12 4.73 13.60
N GLY A 149 3.05 5.86 14.29
CA GLY A 149 4.03 6.94 14.19
C GLY A 149 3.85 7.83 12.96
N TYR A 150 2.73 7.72 12.24
CA TYR A 150 2.37 8.59 11.12
C TYR A 150 1.77 9.88 11.65
N THR A 151 2.65 10.78 12.08
CA THR A 151 2.29 12.06 12.71
C THR A 151 2.95 13.21 11.98
N GLU A 152 2.38 14.40 12.12
CA GLU A 152 2.98 15.61 11.58
C GLU A 152 4.38 15.87 12.15
N GLN A 153 4.62 15.48 13.40
CA GLN A 153 5.92 15.61 14.06
C GLN A 153 6.96 14.67 13.44
N THR A 154 6.56 13.45 13.08
CA THR A 154 7.45 12.48 12.44
C THR A 154 7.87 12.93 11.04
N PHE A 155 6.94 13.49 10.26
CA PHE A 155 7.18 13.84 8.86
C PHE A 155 7.60 15.31 8.65
N GLY A 156 7.33 16.17 9.64
CA GLY A 156 7.49 17.62 9.55
C GLY A 156 6.51 18.27 8.58
N CYS A 157 5.38 17.62 8.28
CA CYS A 157 4.36 18.12 7.36
C CYS A 157 2.95 17.59 7.73
N PRO A 158 1.86 18.19 7.21
CA PRO A 158 0.50 17.75 7.52
C PRO A 158 0.24 16.29 7.16
N VAL A 159 -0.62 15.63 7.95
CA VAL A 159 -1.10 14.27 7.72
C VAL A 159 -2.61 14.31 7.55
N LEU A 160 -3.11 14.01 6.35
CA LEU A 160 -4.49 14.26 5.95
C LEU A 160 -5.27 12.98 5.66
N ILE A 161 -6.60 13.08 5.79
CA ILE A 161 -7.57 12.11 5.25
C ILE A 161 -8.18 12.71 3.99
N ALA A 162 -7.87 12.15 2.83
CA ALA A 162 -8.11 12.79 1.53
C ALA A 162 -9.57 12.96 1.17
N ASP A 163 -10.43 12.06 1.65
CA ASP A 163 -11.85 11.98 1.35
C ASP A 163 -12.74 12.43 2.52
N GLY A 164 -12.15 13.18 3.47
CA GLY A 164 -12.86 13.82 4.57
C GLY A 164 -13.34 12.84 5.66
N TYR A 165 -14.12 13.34 6.61
CA TYR A 165 -14.42 12.61 7.86
C TYR A 165 -15.09 11.24 7.63
N SER A 166 -16.09 11.23 6.75
CA SER A 166 -16.90 10.05 6.44
C SER A 166 -16.55 9.40 5.10
N GLY A 167 -15.52 9.89 4.39
CA GLY A 167 -15.14 9.38 3.07
C GLY A 167 -16.04 9.86 1.92
N GLU A 168 -16.61 11.05 2.05
CA GLU A 168 -17.58 11.62 1.11
C GLU A 168 -17.08 12.88 0.39
N ASP A 169 -15.90 13.37 0.75
CA ASP A 169 -15.29 14.55 0.13
C ASP A 169 -14.53 14.12 -1.12
N ASP A 170 -15.20 14.21 -2.27
CA ASP A 170 -14.71 13.60 -3.49
C ASP A 170 -14.88 14.44 -4.74
N TYR A 171 -14.06 14.11 -5.72
CA TYR A 171 -14.13 14.63 -7.07
C TYR A 171 -14.38 13.49 -8.05
N ARG A 172 -15.49 13.59 -8.80
CA ARG A 172 -15.83 12.70 -9.90
C ARG A 172 -14.93 12.96 -11.11
N VAL A 173 -14.33 11.90 -11.63
CA VAL A 173 -13.47 11.87 -12.81
C VAL A 173 -14.10 10.97 -13.86
N GLU A 174 -14.24 11.47 -15.09
CA GLU A 174 -14.76 10.70 -16.23
C GLU A 174 -13.68 9.76 -16.81
N LEU A 175 -14.07 8.53 -17.13
CA LEU A 175 -13.21 7.46 -17.64
C LEU A 175 -13.75 6.87 -18.95
N PRO A 176 -13.80 7.64 -20.05
CA PRO A 176 -14.19 7.08 -21.35
C PRO A 176 -13.30 5.91 -21.78
N GLU A 177 -12.02 5.94 -21.39
CA GLU A 177 -11.03 4.88 -21.63
C GLU A 177 -11.22 3.61 -20.80
N GLY A 178 -11.93 3.69 -19.67
CA GLY A 178 -12.06 2.58 -18.73
C GLY A 178 -12.76 1.37 -19.36
N MET A 179 -12.34 0.17 -18.98
CA MET A 179 -12.87 -1.08 -19.52
C MET A 179 -14.20 -1.47 -18.87
N ILE A 180 -14.34 -1.20 -17.56
CA ILE A 180 -15.51 -1.46 -16.73
C ILE A 180 -16.08 -0.15 -16.20
N LEU A 181 -15.26 0.68 -15.55
CA LEU A 181 -15.70 1.94 -14.97
C LEU A 181 -15.71 3.04 -16.03
N LYS A 182 -16.81 3.80 -16.10
CA LYS A 182 -16.91 5.01 -16.95
C LYS A 182 -16.75 6.31 -16.19
N GLU A 183 -16.68 6.23 -14.87
CA GLU A 183 -16.39 7.32 -13.97
C GLU A 183 -15.77 6.74 -12.69
N THR A 184 -15.04 7.56 -11.95
CA THR A 184 -14.64 7.25 -10.57
C THR A 184 -14.62 8.48 -9.68
N TYR A 185 -14.40 8.29 -8.38
CA TYR A 185 -14.44 9.34 -7.37
C TYR A 185 -13.15 9.35 -6.56
N ILE A 186 -12.37 10.41 -6.70
CA ILE A 186 -11.06 10.61 -6.07
C ILE A 186 -11.22 11.46 -4.81
N GLY A 187 -10.54 11.12 -3.72
CA GLY A 187 -10.53 11.94 -2.52
C GLY A 187 -10.05 13.37 -2.84
N ARG A 188 -10.77 14.38 -2.33
CA ARG A 188 -10.57 15.78 -2.73
C ARG A 188 -9.13 16.27 -2.54
N ALA A 189 -8.50 15.93 -1.42
CA ALA A 189 -7.13 16.37 -1.15
C ALA A 189 -6.07 15.71 -2.06
N VAL A 190 -6.38 14.59 -2.72
CA VAL A 190 -5.54 14.03 -3.78
C VAL A 190 -5.85 14.71 -5.11
N ALA A 191 -7.13 14.88 -5.43
CA ALA A 191 -7.54 15.47 -6.71
C ALA A 191 -7.01 16.90 -6.90
N GLU A 192 -6.95 17.70 -5.83
CA GLU A 192 -6.50 19.10 -5.87
C GLU A 192 -5.00 19.31 -5.70
N ALA A 193 -4.21 18.24 -5.52
CA ALA A 193 -2.77 18.33 -5.36
C ALA A 193 -2.09 18.80 -6.65
N ASP A 194 -1.06 19.65 -6.56
CA ASP A 194 -0.27 20.07 -7.73
C ASP A 194 0.58 18.91 -8.28
N ALA A 195 1.08 18.05 -7.39
CA ALA A 195 1.86 16.87 -7.72
C ALA A 195 1.68 15.76 -6.67
N MET A 196 2.09 14.54 -7.02
CA MET A 196 2.00 13.40 -6.10
C MET A 196 3.22 12.48 -6.18
N ILE A 197 3.76 12.09 -5.03
CA ILE A 197 4.73 11.00 -4.90
C ILE A 197 4.05 9.83 -4.19
N VAL A 198 3.93 8.70 -4.87
CA VAL A 198 3.26 7.50 -4.35
C VAL A 198 4.30 6.57 -3.76
N LEU A 199 4.19 6.28 -2.46
CA LEU A 199 5.01 5.28 -1.78
C LEU A 199 4.20 3.98 -1.66
N GLY A 200 4.46 3.06 -2.60
CA GLY A 200 3.89 1.74 -2.60
C GLY A 200 4.62 0.83 -1.62
N HIS A 201 3.89 -0.08 -0.98
CA HIS A 201 4.43 -1.12 -0.12
C HIS A 201 4.05 -2.47 -0.72
N ALA A 202 4.96 -3.07 -1.49
CA ALA A 202 4.69 -4.24 -2.31
C ALA A 202 4.37 -5.46 -1.43
N ARG A 203 3.18 -6.04 -1.63
CA ARG A 203 2.64 -7.16 -0.85
C ARG A 203 1.46 -7.81 -1.55
N GLY A 204 0.97 -8.92 -1.03
CA GLY A 204 -0.23 -9.56 -1.57
C GLY A 204 -1.51 -8.80 -1.22
N HIS A 205 -2.62 -9.23 -1.81
CA HIS A 205 -3.95 -8.67 -1.56
C HIS A 205 -5.04 -9.71 -1.85
N SER A 206 -6.07 -9.79 -1.01
CA SER A 206 -7.12 -10.82 -1.12
C SER A 206 -8.12 -10.66 -2.28
N ILE A 207 -8.04 -9.57 -3.05
CA ILE A 207 -8.99 -9.25 -4.13
C ILE A 207 -8.22 -8.95 -5.40
N THR A 208 -7.26 -8.03 -5.32
CA THR A 208 -6.43 -7.64 -6.46
C THR A 208 -5.13 -8.43 -6.55
N MET A 209 -4.96 -9.47 -5.71
CA MET A 209 -3.81 -10.39 -5.62
C MET A 209 -2.52 -9.76 -5.13
N TYR A 210 -2.31 -8.48 -5.42
CA TYR A 210 -1.16 -7.68 -5.09
C TYR A 210 -1.58 -6.25 -4.75
N GLY A 211 -0.85 -5.63 -3.82
CA GLY A 211 -0.91 -4.23 -3.45
C GLY A 211 0.46 -3.58 -3.63
N GLY A 212 0.49 -2.46 -4.34
CA GLY A 212 1.65 -1.62 -4.61
C GLY A 212 1.19 -0.20 -4.98
N ALA A 213 1.95 0.53 -5.77
CA ALA A 213 1.58 1.84 -6.30
C ALA A 213 0.22 1.87 -7.01
N VAL A 214 -0.12 0.89 -7.86
CA VAL A 214 -1.43 0.85 -8.54
C VAL A 214 -2.57 0.69 -7.53
N LYS A 215 -2.35 -0.05 -6.42
CA LYS A 215 -3.33 -0.14 -5.33
C LYS A 215 -3.52 1.18 -4.60
N GLN A 216 -2.45 1.95 -4.45
CA GLN A 216 -2.56 3.29 -3.89
C GLN A 216 -3.39 4.20 -4.79
N LEU A 217 -3.31 4.07 -6.12
CA LEU A 217 -4.11 4.87 -7.04
C LEU A 217 -5.57 4.37 -7.12
N GLY A 218 -5.77 3.08 -7.39
CA GLY A 218 -7.07 2.51 -7.74
C GLY A 218 -7.99 2.21 -6.56
N ILE A 219 -7.45 2.10 -5.34
CA ILE A 219 -8.24 2.03 -4.10
C ILE A 219 -7.80 3.14 -3.14
N GLY A 220 -6.50 3.32 -2.99
CA GLY A 220 -5.93 4.24 -2.01
C GLY A 220 -6.42 5.66 -2.20
N CYS A 221 -6.46 6.22 -3.41
CA CYS A 221 -6.88 7.61 -3.70
C CYS A 221 -8.39 7.77 -3.93
N GLN A 222 -9.17 6.69 -3.84
CA GLN A 222 -10.60 6.74 -4.12
C GLN A 222 -11.36 7.18 -2.87
N SER A 223 -12.45 7.94 -2.98
CA SER A 223 -13.39 8.12 -1.87
C SER A 223 -14.15 6.83 -1.57
N LYS A 224 -15.01 6.79 -0.53
CA LYS A 224 -15.89 5.62 -0.34
C LYS A 224 -16.76 5.34 -1.55
N ARG A 225 -17.27 6.38 -2.23
CA ARG A 225 -18.08 6.21 -3.45
C ARG A 225 -17.25 5.54 -4.54
N GLY A 226 -16.02 6.00 -4.76
CA GLY A 226 -15.08 5.40 -5.70
C GLY A 226 -14.77 3.94 -5.34
N LYS A 227 -14.47 3.68 -4.06
CA LYS A 227 -14.23 2.32 -3.57
C LYS A 227 -15.43 1.39 -3.80
N TYR A 228 -16.67 1.83 -3.59
CA TYR A 228 -17.85 1.00 -3.86
C TYR A 228 -17.92 0.58 -5.33
N ILE A 229 -17.77 1.51 -6.27
CA ILE A 229 -17.87 1.18 -7.71
C ILE A 229 -16.67 0.38 -8.21
N THR A 230 -15.45 0.62 -7.72
CA THR A 230 -14.26 -0.18 -8.06
C THR A 230 -14.42 -1.62 -7.61
N HIS A 231 -15.10 -1.80 -6.47
CA HIS A 231 -15.51 -3.11 -5.96
C HIS A 231 -16.82 -3.61 -6.57
N LEU A 232 -17.23 -3.04 -7.71
CA LEU A 232 -18.37 -3.47 -8.52
C LEU A 232 -19.73 -3.40 -7.79
N ALA A 233 -19.85 -2.65 -6.70
CA ALA A 233 -21.08 -2.57 -5.94
C ALA A 233 -22.26 -2.15 -6.82
N HIS A 234 -23.38 -2.90 -6.72
CA HIS A 234 -24.61 -2.66 -7.50
C HIS A 234 -24.49 -2.89 -9.00
N TRP A 235 -23.42 -3.53 -9.46
CA TRP A 235 -23.33 -3.86 -10.86
C TRP A 235 -24.24 -5.05 -11.19
N GLY A 236 -25.27 -4.81 -12.01
CA GLY A 236 -26.25 -5.79 -12.50
C GLY A 236 -27.33 -6.19 -11.48
N ASP A 237 -28.11 -7.23 -11.82
CA ASP A 237 -29.18 -7.76 -10.95
C ASP A 237 -28.61 -8.41 -9.68
N PRO A 238 -29.23 -8.21 -8.49
CA PRO A 238 -28.75 -8.79 -7.24
C PRO A 238 -28.57 -10.31 -7.22
N HIS A 239 -29.27 -11.07 -8.05
CA HIS A 239 -29.25 -12.53 -8.01
C HIS A 239 -28.30 -13.20 -9.01
N ASP A 240 -27.79 -12.46 -10.00
CA ASP A 240 -26.99 -13.03 -11.11
C ASP A 240 -25.75 -12.20 -11.49
N ALA A 241 -25.48 -11.08 -10.81
CA ALA A 241 -24.42 -10.17 -11.23
C ALA A 241 -23.20 -10.15 -10.30
N ILE A 242 -22.05 -9.95 -10.96
CA ILE A 242 -20.70 -9.95 -10.39
C ILE A 242 -20.58 -9.03 -9.16
N GLY A 243 -21.39 -7.96 -9.10
CA GLY A 243 -21.36 -6.89 -8.10
C GLY A 243 -22.15 -7.10 -6.81
N TRP A 244 -22.42 -8.34 -6.40
CA TRP A 244 -23.25 -8.66 -5.23
C TRP A 244 -22.66 -9.82 -4.41
N PRO A 245 -22.95 -9.89 -3.09
CA PRO A 245 -22.49 -10.99 -2.26
C PRO A 245 -23.23 -12.29 -2.59
N LYS A 246 -22.48 -13.38 -2.79
CA LYS A 246 -23.05 -14.70 -3.02
C LYS A 246 -23.42 -15.38 -1.71
N PHE A 247 -24.71 -15.56 -1.44
CA PHE A 247 -25.17 -16.32 -0.29
C PHE A 247 -25.27 -17.81 -0.66
N THR A 248 -24.79 -18.68 0.24
CA THR A 248 -24.75 -20.12 -0.01
C THR A 248 -25.52 -20.91 1.05
N ASP A 249 -25.96 -22.11 0.69
CA ASP A 249 -26.59 -23.06 1.61
C ASP A 249 -25.61 -23.63 2.66
N ALA A 250 -24.31 -23.32 2.55
CA ALA A 250 -23.30 -23.71 3.53
C ALA A 250 -23.38 -22.90 4.84
N CYS A 251 -24.25 -21.89 4.93
CA CYS A 251 -24.43 -21.14 6.16
C CYS A 251 -25.14 -21.98 7.24
N PRO A 252 -24.48 -22.27 8.39
CA PRO A 252 -25.07 -23.15 9.41
C PRO A 252 -26.11 -22.42 10.30
N GLY A 253 -26.51 -21.20 9.95
CA GLY A 253 -27.45 -20.40 10.74
C GLY A 253 -26.90 -20.05 12.13
N LYS A 254 -27.77 -20.09 13.14
CA LYS A 254 -27.40 -19.81 14.53
C LYS A 254 -26.42 -20.80 15.14
N ALA A 255 -26.17 -21.95 14.50
CA ALA A 255 -25.10 -22.85 14.91
C ALA A 255 -23.69 -22.30 14.60
N CYS A 256 -23.57 -21.26 13.75
CA CYS A 256 -22.31 -20.56 13.54
C CYS A 256 -21.87 -19.83 14.81
N LYS A 257 -20.69 -20.13 15.34
CA LYS A 257 -20.13 -19.45 16.52
C LYS A 257 -19.98 -17.92 16.34
N PHE A 258 -19.94 -17.45 15.09
CA PHE A 258 -19.78 -16.04 14.72
C PHE A 258 -21.08 -15.39 14.23
N HIS A 259 -22.25 -16.03 14.44
CA HIS A 259 -23.51 -15.54 13.89
C HIS A 259 -23.89 -14.12 14.36
N GLN A 260 -23.58 -13.78 15.63
CA GLN A 260 -23.85 -12.45 16.19
C GLN A 260 -22.97 -11.40 15.50
N MET A 261 -21.67 -11.68 15.39
CA MET A 261 -20.71 -10.83 14.67
C MET A 261 -21.14 -10.62 13.20
N CYS A 262 -21.66 -11.66 12.55
CA CYS A 262 -22.21 -11.56 11.19
C CYS A 262 -23.40 -10.59 11.16
N ASP A 263 -24.38 -10.73 12.03
CA ASP A 263 -25.54 -9.82 12.08
C ASP A 263 -25.14 -8.37 12.38
N ASP A 264 -24.23 -8.16 13.34
CA ASP A 264 -23.74 -6.84 13.75
C ASP A 264 -22.90 -6.16 12.65
N SER A 265 -22.36 -6.95 11.71
CA SER A 265 -21.55 -6.45 10.60
C SER A 265 -22.32 -5.64 9.58
N CYS A 266 -23.66 -5.75 9.53
CA CYS A 266 -24.45 -5.08 8.51
C CYS A 266 -24.99 -3.72 8.99
N PRO A 267 -24.43 -2.59 8.53
CA PRO A 267 -24.86 -1.27 8.99
C PRO A 267 -26.28 -0.89 8.53
N ARG A 268 -26.85 -1.65 7.60
CA ARG A 268 -28.17 -1.39 7.00
C ARG A 268 -29.21 -2.45 7.30
N GLY A 269 -28.89 -3.44 8.14
CA GLY A 269 -29.80 -4.55 8.43
C GLY A 269 -30.22 -5.33 7.17
N ALA A 270 -29.33 -5.44 6.18
CA ALA A 270 -29.62 -6.04 4.88
C ALA A 270 -29.65 -7.58 4.91
N HIS A 271 -29.21 -8.22 6.00
CA HIS A 271 -29.35 -9.66 6.18
C HIS A 271 -29.61 -9.97 7.65
N LYS A 272 -30.14 -11.17 7.93
CA LYS A 272 -30.31 -11.67 9.29
C LYS A 272 -30.08 -13.17 9.35
N VAL A 273 -29.25 -13.63 10.27
CA VAL A 273 -29.04 -15.07 10.48
C VAL A 273 -30.31 -15.71 11.04
N THR A 274 -30.74 -16.82 10.44
CA THR A 274 -31.89 -17.65 10.86
C THR A 274 -31.42 -18.89 11.62
N GLU A 275 -32.34 -19.70 12.16
CA GLU A 275 -31.96 -20.99 12.81
C GLU A 275 -31.09 -21.84 11.88
N HIS A 276 -31.49 -21.93 10.61
CA HIS A 276 -30.75 -22.56 9.53
C HIS A 276 -30.59 -21.57 8.38
N GLY A 277 -29.36 -21.14 8.09
CA GLY A 277 -29.06 -20.18 7.02
C GLY A 277 -29.20 -18.71 7.42
N LYS A 278 -29.66 -17.87 6.47
CA LYS A 278 -29.90 -16.45 6.68
C LYS A 278 -30.88 -15.87 5.65
N THR A 279 -31.49 -14.74 5.97
CA THR A 279 -32.24 -13.92 5.02
C THR A 279 -31.38 -12.80 4.46
N TRP A 280 -31.66 -12.35 3.25
CA TRP A 280 -30.99 -11.22 2.61
C TRP A 280 -32.00 -10.34 1.88
N ASN A 281 -31.86 -9.03 2.04
CA ASN A 281 -32.63 -8.00 1.36
C ASN A 281 -31.70 -7.18 0.45
N PRO A 282 -31.70 -7.42 -0.87
CA PRO A 282 -30.82 -6.74 -1.81
C PRO A 282 -31.06 -5.22 -1.87
N ALA A 283 -32.30 -4.75 -1.64
CA ALA A 283 -32.61 -3.31 -1.67
C ALA A 283 -31.86 -2.52 -0.60
N LEU A 284 -31.56 -3.15 0.54
CA LEU A 284 -30.82 -2.56 1.66
C LEU A 284 -29.31 -2.79 1.57
N CYS A 285 -28.87 -3.82 0.85
CA CYS A 285 -27.46 -4.15 0.73
C CYS A 285 -26.72 -3.09 -0.09
N ARG A 286 -25.45 -2.82 0.25
CA ARG A 286 -24.57 -1.85 -0.45
C ARG A 286 -23.20 -2.43 -0.79
N LEU A 287 -23.02 -3.75 -0.69
CA LEU A 287 -21.73 -4.44 -0.87
C LEU A 287 -20.57 -3.76 -0.12
N CYS A 288 -20.76 -3.51 1.18
CA CYS A 288 -19.73 -2.92 2.03
C CYS A 288 -18.68 -3.92 2.54
N TYR A 289 -18.75 -5.17 2.07
CA TYR A 289 -17.91 -6.33 2.43
C TYR A 289 -17.95 -6.81 3.87
N SER A 290 -18.48 -6.02 4.80
CA SER A 290 -18.43 -6.31 6.25
C SER A 290 -18.85 -7.75 6.60
N CYS A 291 -19.99 -8.20 6.07
CA CYS A 291 -20.48 -9.55 6.33
C CYS A 291 -19.74 -10.65 5.56
N GLN A 292 -19.33 -10.38 4.32
CA GLN A 292 -18.53 -11.31 3.49
C GLN A 292 -17.18 -11.58 4.14
N VAL A 293 -16.46 -10.52 4.48
CA VAL A 293 -15.15 -10.59 5.14
C VAL A 293 -15.27 -11.24 6.51
N THR A 294 -16.27 -10.87 7.32
CA THR A 294 -16.54 -11.54 8.60
C THR A 294 -16.75 -13.04 8.41
N CYS A 295 -17.55 -13.44 7.42
CA CYS A 295 -17.80 -14.84 7.10
C CYS A 295 -16.49 -15.56 6.73
N ILE A 296 -15.75 -15.03 5.75
CA ILE A 296 -14.52 -15.66 5.22
C ILE A 296 -13.43 -15.72 6.29
N PHE A 297 -13.19 -14.63 7.03
CA PHE A 297 -12.12 -14.58 8.04
C PHE A 297 -12.42 -15.44 9.27
N SER A 298 -13.70 -15.76 9.50
CA SER A 298 -14.10 -16.73 10.51
C SER A 298 -14.02 -18.20 10.04
N GLY A 299 -13.48 -18.44 8.83
CA GLY A 299 -13.38 -19.77 8.23
C GLY A 299 -14.70 -20.32 7.69
N MET A 300 -15.73 -19.48 7.56
CA MET A 300 -17.06 -19.87 7.10
C MET A 300 -17.25 -19.56 5.60
N SER A 301 -18.09 -20.34 4.92
CA SER A 301 -18.36 -20.21 3.48
C SER A 301 -19.81 -19.81 3.14
N GLY A 302 -20.56 -19.33 4.15
CA GLY A 302 -21.98 -18.97 4.01
C GLY A 302 -22.24 -17.66 3.22
N ILE A 303 -21.21 -16.83 3.01
CA ILE A 303 -21.22 -15.68 2.10
C ILE A 303 -19.87 -15.66 1.38
N THR A 304 -19.89 -15.61 0.05
CA THR A 304 -18.70 -15.67 -0.80
C THR A 304 -18.81 -14.66 -1.95
N PHE A 305 -17.97 -14.80 -2.96
CA PHE A 305 -17.96 -13.99 -4.18
C PHE A 305 -18.61 -14.74 -5.34
N GLU A 306 -19.16 -13.99 -6.29
CA GLU A 306 -19.60 -14.55 -7.56
C GLU A 306 -18.43 -14.99 -8.44
N GLU A 307 -18.75 -15.83 -9.43
CA GLU A 307 -17.78 -16.26 -10.42
C GLU A 307 -17.21 -15.04 -11.18
N ASN A 308 -15.91 -15.06 -11.46
CA ASN A 308 -15.18 -13.98 -12.13
C ASN A 308 -15.21 -12.62 -11.40
N TYR A 309 -15.63 -12.54 -10.14
CA TYR A 309 -15.55 -11.30 -9.36
C TYR A 309 -14.12 -10.75 -9.30
N PHE A 310 -13.14 -11.59 -8.93
CA PHE A 310 -11.75 -11.16 -8.75
C PHE A 310 -11.11 -10.56 -10.02
N PRO A 311 -11.10 -11.23 -11.19
CA PRO A 311 -10.53 -10.63 -12.40
C PRO A 311 -11.26 -9.36 -12.83
N ASN A 312 -12.58 -9.27 -12.66
CA ASN A 312 -13.31 -8.04 -12.98
C ASN A 312 -12.99 -6.89 -12.01
N ALA A 313 -12.86 -7.17 -10.71
CA ALA A 313 -12.42 -6.19 -9.72
C ALA A 313 -10.98 -5.72 -10.00
N MET A 314 -10.10 -6.61 -10.49
CA MET A 314 -8.74 -6.25 -10.92
C MET A 314 -8.72 -5.34 -12.16
N ILE A 315 -9.63 -5.54 -13.12
CA ILE A 315 -9.79 -4.66 -14.28
C ILE A 315 -10.35 -3.29 -13.86
N ALA A 316 -11.42 -3.26 -13.06
CA ALA A 316 -12.01 -2.02 -12.53
C ALA A 316 -11.02 -1.24 -11.65
N HIS A 317 -10.14 -1.96 -10.95
CA HIS A 317 -9.07 -1.37 -10.18
C HIS A 317 -8.06 -0.59 -11.05
N ALA A 318 -7.73 -1.12 -12.24
CA ALA A 318 -6.93 -0.38 -13.21
C ALA A 318 -7.67 0.87 -13.72
N ASP A 319 -8.96 0.77 -14.03
CA ASP A 319 -9.77 1.93 -14.44
C ASP A 319 -9.77 3.04 -13.38
N ALA A 320 -9.96 2.67 -12.12
CA ALA A 320 -9.95 3.60 -11.00
C ALA A 320 -8.58 4.26 -10.79
N ALA A 321 -7.49 3.50 -10.98
CA ALA A 321 -6.14 4.04 -10.91
C ALA A 321 -5.88 5.08 -12.01
N LEU A 322 -6.43 4.89 -13.21
CA LEU A 322 -6.37 5.89 -14.28
C LEU A 322 -7.09 7.18 -13.87
N GLY A 323 -8.23 7.07 -13.17
CA GLY A 323 -8.94 8.24 -12.65
C GLY A 323 -8.12 9.08 -11.67
N ALA A 324 -7.32 8.44 -10.81
CA ALA A 324 -6.42 9.17 -9.92
C ALA A 324 -5.36 9.96 -10.71
N LEU A 325 -4.74 9.34 -11.73
CA LEU A 325 -3.70 10.01 -12.52
C LEU A 325 -4.26 11.11 -13.44
N LYS A 326 -5.50 11.00 -13.90
CA LYS A 326 -6.19 12.06 -14.68
C LYS A 326 -6.45 13.34 -13.87
N CYS A 327 -6.23 13.35 -12.55
CA CYS A 327 -6.25 14.58 -11.76
C CYS A 327 -4.97 15.41 -11.93
N PHE A 328 -3.91 14.83 -12.52
CA PHE A 328 -2.59 15.44 -12.62
C PHE A 328 -2.17 15.64 -14.07
N GLU A 329 -1.36 16.66 -14.32
CA GLU A 329 -0.67 16.80 -15.59
C GLU A 329 0.38 15.69 -15.75
N LYS A 330 0.67 15.34 -17.01
CA LYS A 330 1.69 14.32 -17.31
C LYS A 330 3.04 14.72 -16.71
N GLY A 331 3.65 13.81 -15.95
CA GLY A 331 4.92 14.04 -15.29
C GLY A 331 4.84 14.61 -13.87
N LYS A 332 3.65 15.01 -13.40
CA LYS A 332 3.43 15.49 -12.01
C LYS A 332 3.30 14.37 -10.97
N VAL A 333 3.46 13.10 -11.38
CA VAL A 333 3.35 11.94 -10.48
C VAL A 333 4.59 11.05 -10.55
N GLY A 334 5.14 10.70 -9.39
CA GLY A 334 6.28 9.81 -9.23
C GLY A 334 5.97 8.62 -8.32
N PHE A 335 6.69 7.51 -8.50
CA PHE A 335 6.40 6.25 -7.79
C PHE A 335 7.67 5.69 -7.15
N ILE A 336 7.56 5.23 -5.90
CA ILE A 336 8.56 4.40 -5.22
C ILE A 336 7.85 3.20 -4.58
N ASN A 337 8.10 2.00 -5.10
CA ASN A 337 7.66 0.76 -4.47
C ASN A 337 8.73 0.24 -3.51
N HIS A 338 8.31 -0.09 -2.29
CA HIS A 338 9.11 -0.74 -1.28
C HIS A 338 8.75 -2.22 -1.25
N ALA A 339 9.64 -3.08 -1.77
CA ALA A 339 9.50 -4.53 -1.70
C ALA A 339 10.22 -5.06 -0.47
N ILE A 340 9.66 -4.72 0.69
CA ILE A 340 10.12 -5.10 2.02
C ILE A 340 8.92 -5.64 2.81
N ASP A 341 9.17 -6.52 3.78
CA ASP A 341 8.12 -7.14 4.60
C ASP A 341 6.93 -7.62 3.75
N VAL A 342 7.24 -8.32 2.65
CA VAL A 342 6.30 -8.69 1.57
C VAL A 342 5.30 -9.73 2.06
N ALA A 343 4.31 -9.28 2.83
CA ALA A 343 3.29 -10.12 3.44
C ALA A 343 2.31 -10.69 2.37
N PRO A 344 1.66 -11.83 2.67
CA PRO A 344 0.68 -12.42 1.73
C PRO A 344 -0.61 -11.61 1.63
N GLU A 345 -0.97 -10.85 2.67
CA GLU A 345 -2.10 -9.93 2.67
C GLU A 345 -1.69 -8.46 2.76
N CYS A 346 -2.61 -7.59 2.35
CA CYS A 346 -2.40 -6.16 2.31
C CYS A 346 -2.48 -5.52 3.70
N ASP A 347 -2.10 -4.25 3.78
CA ASP A 347 -2.10 -3.49 5.05
C ASP A 347 -3.51 -3.17 5.58
N CYS A 348 -4.58 -3.56 4.88
CA CYS A 348 -5.94 -3.44 5.39
C CYS A 348 -6.29 -4.47 6.46
N PHE A 349 -5.39 -5.42 6.74
CA PHE A 349 -5.60 -6.51 7.67
C PHE A 349 -4.92 -6.20 9.02
N PRO A 350 -5.54 -6.55 10.16
CA PRO A 350 -4.97 -6.27 11.50
C PRO A 350 -3.85 -7.23 11.93
N TRP A 351 -3.47 -8.19 11.07
CA TRP A 351 -2.33 -9.10 11.28
C TRP A 351 -1.39 -9.01 10.10
N ALA A 352 -0.16 -9.55 10.20
CA ALA A 352 0.72 -9.78 9.06
C ALA A 352 1.24 -11.22 9.09
N GLY A 353 1.02 -11.97 8.00
CA GLY A 353 1.68 -13.25 7.80
C GLY A 353 3.19 -13.10 7.60
N LEU A 354 3.93 -14.20 7.71
CA LEU A 354 5.35 -14.24 7.37
C LEU A 354 5.54 -13.81 5.91
N ALA A 355 6.58 -13.00 5.66
CA ALA A 355 6.87 -12.50 4.32
C ALA A 355 7.05 -13.64 3.32
N VAL A 356 6.50 -13.50 2.11
CA VAL A 356 6.51 -14.55 1.07
C VAL A 356 7.91 -14.75 0.45
N CYS A 357 8.74 -13.72 0.53
CA CYS A 357 10.16 -13.71 0.17
C CYS A 357 10.93 -12.75 1.10
N PRO A 358 12.27 -12.83 1.15
CA PRO A 358 13.09 -11.80 1.80
C PRO A 358 12.88 -10.42 1.19
N ASP A 359 13.31 -9.38 1.92
CA ASP A 359 13.33 -8.01 1.42
C ASP A 359 14.14 -7.92 0.12
N VAL A 360 13.52 -7.37 -0.92
CA VAL A 360 14.10 -7.27 -2.27
C VAL A 360 14.78 -5.92 -2.46
N GLY A 361 14.08 -4.82 -2.15
CA GLY A 361 14.63 -3.48 -2.32
C GLY A 361 13.58 -2.42 -2.66
N LEU A 362 14.05 -1.37 -3.34
CA LEU A 362 13.26 -0.21 -3.76
C LEU A 362 13.22 -0.10 -5.29
N PHE A 363 12.06 0.20 -5.84
CA PHE A 363 11.85 0.42 -7.27
C PHE A 363 11.25 1.81 -7.47
N ALA A 364 11.92 2.66 -8.24
CA ALA A 364 11.49 4.04 -8.46
C ALA A 364 11.37 4.38 -9.94
N GLY A 365 10.38 5.22 -10.29
CA GLY A 365 10.15 5.64 -11.67
C GLY A 365 8.92 6.54 -11.82
N LYS A 366 8.64 6.92 -13.08
CA LYS A 366 7.49 7.77 -13.45
C LYS A 366 6.41 7.04 -14.25
N ASP A 367 6.65 5.78 -14.61
CA ASP A 367 5.65 4.91 -15.25
C ASP A 367 5.21 3.84 -14.25
N VAL A 368 3.95 3.91 -13.81
CA VAL A 368 3.47 3.09 -12.70
C VAL A 368 3.42 1.59 -13.07
N ILE A 369 3.05 1.26 -14.31
CA ILE A 369 2.96 -0.15 -14.73
C ILE A 369 4.35 -0.75 -14.82
N ALA A 370 5.32 -0.01 -15.35
CA ALA A 370 6.70 -0.47 -15.41
C ALA A 370 7.31 -0.70 -14.01
N VAL A 371 7.09 0.23 -13.08
CA VAL A 371 7.54 0.10 -11.69
C VAL A 371 6.93 -1.14 -11.02
N GLU A 372 5.63 -1.39 -11.23
CA GLU A 372 4.96 -2.57 -10.68
C GLU A 372 5.44 -3.87 -11.33
N MET A 373 5.64 -3.89 -12.65
CA MET A 373 6.17 -5.07 -13.36
C MET A 373 7.56 -5.43 -12.87
N ALA A 374 8.47 -4.44 -12.74
CA ALA A 374 9.80 -4.66 -12.18
C ALA A 374 9.74 -5.17 -10.73
N THR A 375 8.83 -4.63 -9.92
CA THR A 375 8.64 -5.05 -8.53
C THR A 375 8.12 -6.50 -8.44
N LEU A 376 7.11 -6.84 -9.24
CA LEU A 376 6.52 -8.19 -9.29
C LEU A 376 7.53 -9.21 -9.80
N ASP A 377 8.25 -8.91 -10.89
CA ASP A 377 9.27 -9.81 -11.43
C ASP A 377 10.39 -10.06 -10.42
N ALA A 378 10.82 -9.04 -9.66
CA ALA A 378 11.83 -9.22 -8.62
C ALA A 378 11.32 -10.05 -7.44
N ILE A 379 10.07 -9.85 -7.00
CA ILE A 379 9.43 -10.70 -5.97
C ILE A 379 9.30 -12.14 -6.47
N ASP A 380 8.87 -12.35 -7.71
CA ASP A 380 8.69 -13.68 -8.32
C ASP A 380 10.03 -14.40 -8.48
N ASN A 381 11.13 -13.70 -8.74
CA ASN A 381 12.47 -14.29 -8.82
C ASN A 381 13.18 -14.46 -7.47
N ALA A 382 12.74 -13.77 -6.41
CA ALA A 382 13.34 -13.92 -5.08
C ALA A 382 13.18 -15.34 -4.51
N PRO A 383 14.08 -15.81 -3.62
CA PRO A 383 13.86 -17.03 -2.85
C PRO A 383 12.62 -16.91 -1.96
N ILE A 384 12.04 -18.04 -1.57
CA ILE A 384 10.91 -18.07 -0.63
C ILE A 384 11.41 -18.00 0.82
N SER A 385 10.63 -17.37 1.69
CA SER A 385 10.94 -17.37 3.12
C SER A 385 10.52 -18.69 3.78
N PRO A 386 11.36 -19.31 4.62
CA PRO A 386 11.00 -20.50 5.38
C PRO A 386 9.80 -20.25 6.30
N GLY A 387 8.90 -21.23 6.40
CA GLY A 387 7.67 -21.18 7.20
C GLY A 387 6.56 -20.28 6.63
N SER A 388 6.79 -19.59 5.51
CA SER A 388 5.78 -18.74 4.89
C SER A 388 4.72 -19.55 4.12
N ILE A 389 3.59 -18.91 3.82
CA ILE A 389 2.58 -19.50 2.92
C ILE A 389 3.15 -19.80 1.52
N ALA A 390 4.20 -19.10 1.09
CA ALA A 390 4.87 -19.39 -0.18
C ALA A 390 5.55 -20.77 -0.14
N GLU A 391 6.16 -21.14 1.00
CA GLU A 391 6.72 -22.48 1.23
C GLU A 391 5.63 -23.54 1.31
N GLU A 392 4.55 -23.28 2.04
CA GLU A 392 3.40 -24.20 2.14
C GLU A 392 2.78 -24.50 0.75
N LYS A 393 2.69 -23.48 -0.11
CA LYS A 393 2.20 -23.61 -1.49
C LYS A 393 3.25 -24.16 -2.47
N GLY A 394 4.48 -24.41 -2.01
CA GLY A 394 5.55 -24.97 -2.83
C GLY A 394 6.07 -24.03 -3.93
N CYS A 395 5.97 -22.71 -3.72
CA CYS A 395 6.46 -21.70 -4.65
C CYS A 395 7.98 -21.83 -4.86
N LYS A 396 8.47 -21.43 -6.03
CA LYS A 396 9.90 -21.41 -6.38
C LYS A 396 10.29 -20.06 -6.99
N PRO A 397 11.59 -19.70 -7.01
CA PRO A 397 12.08 -18.62 -7.83
C PRO A 397 11.61 -18.75 -9.28
N GLY A 398 11.04 -17.68 -9.83
CA GLY A 398 10.44 -17.61 -11.16
C GLY A 398 8.94 -17.90 -11.21
N ASP A 399 8.33 -18.42 -10.14
CA ASP A 399 6.88 -18.57 -10.07
C ASP A 399 6.19 -17.22 -9.82
N ASP A 400 4.99 -17.05 -10.40
CA ASP A 400 4.06 -16.01 -9.98
C ASP A 400 3.53 -16.34 -8.58
N LYS A 401 4.22 -15.82 -7.55
CA LYS A 401 3.99 -16.19 -6.15
C LYS A 401 2.59 -15.79 -5.70
N PHE A 402 2.14 -14.59 -6.06
CA PHE A 402 0.82 -14.11 -5.67
C PHE A 402 -0.31 -14.85 -6.38
N ARG A 403 -0.12 -15.36 -7.60
CA ARG A 403 -1.09 -16.28 -8.22
C ARG A 403 -1.22 -17.58 -7.43
N LEU A 404 -0.11 -18.17 -7.00
CA LEU A 404 -0.13 -19.43 -6.24
C LEU A 404 -0.71 -19.25 -4.83
N ILE A 405 -0.46 -18.10 -4.20
CA ILE A 405 -0.90 -17.80 -2.83
C ILE A 405 -2.35 -17.30 -2.81
N ASN A 406 -2.71 -16.35 -3.68
CA ASN A 406 -3.98 -15.62 -3.63
C ASN A 406 -4.97 -16.01 -4.75
N GLY A 407 -4.54 -16.76 -5.77
CA GLY A 407 -5.42 -17.45 -6.73
C GLY A 407 -5.41 -16.91 -8.17
N PHE A 408 -5.18 -15.61 -8.37
CA PHE A 408 -5.11 -14.98 -9.70
C PHE A 408 -3.78 -14.24 -9.90
N SER A 409 -3.34 -14.09 -11.16
CA SER A 409 -2.11 -13.35 -11.45
C SER A 409 -2.33 -11.84 -11.31
N PRO A 410 -1.52 -11.12 -10.52
CA PRO A 410 -1.61 -9.66 -10.41
C PRO A 410 -1.37 -8.94 -11.75
N ARG A 411 -0.77 -9.64 -12.74
CA ARG A 411 -0.55 -9.14 -14.10
C ARG A 411 -1.84 -8.88 -14.88
N ILE A 412 -3.00 -9.36 -14.42
CA ILE A 412 -4.31 -8.95 -14.96
C ILE A 412 -4.51 -7.43 -14.79
N THR A 413 -4.20 -6.89 -13.61
CA THR A 413 -4.29 -5.44 -13.34
C THR A 413 -3.30 -4.67 -14.23
N MET A 414 -2.08 -5.19 -14.39
CA MET A 414 -1.03 -4.55 -15.20
C MET A 414 -1.40 -4.51 -16.68
N ALA A 415 -1.89 -5.63 -17.22
CA ALA A 415 -2.33 -5.72 -18.61
C ALA A 415 -3.53 -4.80 -18.90
N SER A 416 -4.49 -4.76 -17.98
CA SER A 416 -5.66 -3.87 -18.07
C SER A 416 -5.23 -2.41 -18.01
N GLY A 417 -4.35 -2.07 -17.06
CA GLY A 417 -3.81 -0.72 -16.92
C GLY A 417 -3.05 -0.25 -18.14
N SER A 418 -2.17 -1.09 -18.68
CA SER A 418 -1.42 -0.75 -19.89
C SER A 418 -2.35 -0.52 -21.08
N LYS A 419 -3.40 -1.34 -21.22
CA LYS A 419 -4.40 -1.22 -22.28
C LYS A 419 -5.18 0.10 -22.24
N ILE A 420 -5.42 0.66 -21.05
CA ILE A 420 -6.13 1.94 -20.87
C ILE A 420 -5.20 3.15 -20.76
N GLY A 421 -3.88 2.96 -20.94
CA GLY A 421 -2.91 4.06 -20.96
C GLY A 421 -2.35 4.47 -19.59
N LEU A 422 -2.40 3.60 -18.57
CA LEU A 422 -1.73 3.86 -17.28
C LEU A 422 -0.20 3.86 -17.39
N GLY A 423 0.35 3.04 -18.28
CA GLY A 423 1.78 2.78 -18.36
C GLY A 423 2.13 1.67 -19.35
N THR A 424 3.40 1.30 -19.41
CA THR A 424 3.90 0.17 -20.22
C THR A 424 4.32 -1.00 -19.33
N GLN A 425 4.13 -2.22 -19.82
CA GLN A 425 4.64 -3.43 -19.15
C GLN A 425 6.12 -3.69 -19.44
N GLU A 426 6.67 -3.06 -20.48
CA GLU A 426 8.09 -3.16 -20.82
C GLU A 426 8.90 -2.18 -19.98
N TYR A 427 9.95 -2.66 -19.33
CA TYR A 427 10.80 -1.84 -18.49
C TYR A 427 12.28 -2.18 -18.68
N GLU A 428 13.13 -1.19 -18.41
CA GLU A 428 14.59 -1.33 -18.34
C GLU A 428 15.00 -1.08 -16.89
N LEU A 429 15.58 -2.10 -16.24
CA LEU A 429 16.05 -1.97 -14.87
C LEU A 429 17.40 -1.25 -14.82
N LYS A 430 17.45 -0.14 -14.09
CA LYS A 430 18.66 0.66 -13.84
C LYS A 430 19.12 0.43 -12.41
N ASN A 431 20.08 -0.46 -12.23
CA ASN A 431 20.63 -0.76 -10.92
C ASN A 431 21.36 0.46 -10.36
N TYR A 432 21.01 0.84 -9.14
CA TYR A 432 21.64 1.91 -8.37
C TYR A 432 22.40 1.30 -7.20
N GLU A 433 23.72 1.51 -7.22
CA GLU A 433 24.62 1.15 -6.13
C GLU A 433 25.22 2.43 -5.53
N PRO A 434 24.94 2.75 -4.26
CA PRO A 434 25.51 3.94 -3.64
C PRO A 434 27.01 3.76 -3.46
N VAL A 435 27.79 4.76 -3.89
CA VAL A 435 29.26 4.75 -3.78
C VAL A 435 29.69 5.38 -2.46
N MET A 436 30.40 4.59 -1.63
CA MET A 436 31.00 5.06 -0.39
C MET A 436 32.27 5.90 -0.68
N THR A 437 32.19 7.21 -0.42
CA THR A 437 33.32 8.15 -0.47
C THR A 437 33.33 9.04 0.77
N PRO A 438 34.43 9.72 1.14
CA PRO A 438 34.44 10.66 2.25
C PRO A 438 33.34 11.74 2.18
N GLU A 439 32.96 12.14 0.97
CA GLU A 439 31.90 13.13 0.71
C GLU A 439 30.51 12.54 0.97
N ASN A 440 30.29 11.27 0.61
CA ASN A 440 28.97 10.63 0.68
C ASN A 440 28.72 9.80 1.93
N ALA A 441 29.76 9.42 2.68
CA ALA A 441 29.71 8.49 3.81
C ALA A 441 28.68 8.88 4.89
N ALA A 442 28.39 10.17 5.04
CA ALA A 442 27.36 10.68 5.95
C ALA A 442 26.37 11.63 5.26
N LYS A 443 26.26 11.60 3.92
CA LYS A 443 25.43 12.53 3.11
C LYS A 443 24.04 12.74 3.71
N TRP A 444 23.39 11.64 4.10
CA TRP A 444 22.04 11.62 4.66
C TRP A 444 21.97 11.50 6.19
N GLN A 445 23.12 11.40 6.85
CA GLN A 445 23.23 11.29 8.32
C GLN A 445 23.70 12.60 8.97
N ASN A 446 24.19 13.55 8.18
CA ASN A 446 24.67 14.84 8.64
C ASN A 446 23.49 15.70 9.11
N ARG A 447 23.47 15.99 10.42
CA ARG A 447 22.59 16.98 11.00
C ARG A 447 23.23 18.37 10.94
N PRO A 448 22.45 19.46 10.90
CA PRO A 448 22.99 20.82 10.81
C PRO A 448 23.68 21.30 12.11
N ASP A 449 23.62 20.52 13.19
CA ASP A 449 24.28 20.83 14.47
C ASP A 449 25.76 20.40 14.50
N ARG A 450 26.45 20.77 15.58
CA ARG A 450 27.84 20.37 15.78
C ARG A 450 27.91 18.85 15.86
N THR A 451 28.89 18.25 15.18
CA THR A 451 29.13 16.82 15.27
C THR A 451 29.29 16.37 16.73
N ILE A 452 28.77 15.19 17.05
CA ILE A 452 28.73 14.70 18.43
C ILE A 452 30.12 14.63 19.06
N THR A 453 31.16 14.32 18.29
CA THR A 453 32.55 14.27 18.77
C THR A 453 33.09 15.64 19.17
N VAL A 454 32.71 16.71 18.46
CA VAL A 454 33.04 18.09 18.86
C VAL A 454 32.33 18.45 20.15
N ARG A 455 31.03 18.11 20.28
CA ARG A 455 30.27 18.33 21.52
C ARG A 455 30.89 17.56 22.69
N LEU A 456 31.25 16.29 22.49
CA LEU A 456 31.88 15.46 23.52
C LEU A 456 33.26 15.97 23.92
N ARG A 457 34.04 16.57 23.01
CA ARG A 457 35.31 17.22 23.35
C ARG A 457 35.12 18.35 24.38
N ASP A 458 34.07 19.15 24.23
CA ASP A 458 33.74 20.20 25.19
C ASP A 458 33.27 19.62 26.53
N VAL A 459 32.55 18.50 26.50
CA VAL A 459 32.14 17.77 27.72
C VAL A 459 33.38 17.24 28.45
N PHE A 460 34.26 16.51 27.78
CA PHE A 460 35.47 15.94 28.39
C PHE A 460 36.45 17.01 28.89
N ARG A 461 36.49 18.20 28.30
CA ARG A 461 37.29 19.32 28.84
C ARG A 461 36.76 19.85 30.17
N ARG A 462 35.46 19.72 30.44
CA ARG A 462 34.81 20.20 31.67
C ARG A 462 34.78 19.12 32.74
N HIS A 463 34.35 17.93 32.34
CA HIS A 463 34.17 16.75 33.18
C HIS A 463 34.49 15.51 32.34
N ASP A 464 35.73 15.04 32.43
CA ASP A 464 36.12 13.76 31.86
C ASP A 464 35.85 12.67 32.89
N LEU A 465 34.65 12.09 32.79
CA LEU A 465 34.19 10.99 33.64
C LEU A 465 35.17 9.81 33.66
N THR A 466 36.03 9.63 32.65
CA THR A 466 37.03 8.55 32.63
C THR A 466 38.20 8.79 33.58
N THR A 467 38.45 10.05 33.94
CA THR A 467 39.52 10.48 34.85
C THR A 467 39.02 10.74 36.27
N GLU A 468 37.75 11.11 36.43
CA GLU A 468 37.13 11.42 37.73
C GLU A 468 36.90 10.17 38.62
N VAL A 469 36.84 8.97 38.04
CA VAL A 469 36.61 7.69 38.77
C VAL A 469 37.87 6.82 38.91
N MET A 470 39.05 7.41 38.72
CA MET A 470 40.32 6.69 38.85
C MET A 470 40.76 6.53 40.32
N PRO A 471 41.35 5.37 40.69
CA PRO A 471 41.64 4.23 39.82
C PRO A 471 40.50 3.19 39.80
N PHE A 472 40.03 2.84 38.61
CA PHE A 472 39.20 1.65 38.41
C PHE A 472 39.93 0.41 38.94
N ARG A 473 39.36 -0.30 39.91
CA ARG A 473 39.88 -1.60 40.36
C ARG A 473 39.67 -2.63 39.25
N ARG A 474 40.74 -3.02 38.56
CA ARG A 474 40.72 -4.10 37.56
C ARG A 474 41.47 -5.30 38.14
N ALA A 475 40.99 -6.51 37.86
CA ALA A 475 41.78 -7.71 38.10
C ALA A 475 43.05 -7.64 37.26
N GLU A 476 44.13 -8.25 37.76
CA GLU A 476 45.36 -8.36 36.99
C GLU A 476 45.07 -9.08 35.67
N TYR A 477 45.52 -8.49 34.57
CA TYR A 477 45.20 -8.97 33.23
C TYR A 477 45.94 -10.30 32.99
N ASN A 478 45.24 -11.44 33.12
CA ASN A 478 45.80 -12.75 32.81
C ASN A 478 46.03 -12.87 31.30
N LYS A 479 47.23 -12.45 30.87
CA LYS A 479 47.66 -12.46 29.47
C LYS A 479 47.63 -13.86 28.86
N GLU A 480 47.92 -14.89 29.63
CA GLU A 480 47.95 -16.26 29.14
C GLU A 480 46.56 -16.73 28.72
N TRP A 481 45.56 -16.55 29.59
CA TRP A 481 44.19 -16.91 29.26
C TRP A 481 43.61 -16.07 28.12
N VAL A 482 43.75 -14.74 28.19
CA VAL A 482 43.15 -13.80 27.23
C VAL A 482 43.80 -13.83 25.85
N PHE A 483 45.08 -14.21 25.72
CA PHE A 483 45.72 -14.29 24.41
C PHE A 483 45.78 -15.71 23.85
N ASN A 484 45.80 -16.74 24.69
CA ASN A 484 46.13 -18.09 24.26
C ASN A 484 45.10 -19.15 24.68
N GLU A 485 44.60 -19.12 25.91
CA GLU A 485 43.76 -20.23 26.38
C GLU A 485 42.36 -20.20 25.80
N TRP A 486 41.78 -19.02 25.56
CA TRP A 486 40.45 -18.98 24.96
C TRP A 486 40.39 -19.54 23.54
N LYS A 487 41.52 -19.50 22.82
CA LYS A 487 41.65 -20.09 21.48
C LYS A 487 41.63 -21.61 21.49
N LYS A 488 41.87 -22.23 22.66
CA LYS A 488 41.70 -23.67 22.86
C LYS A 488 40.22 -24.05 23.00
N PHE A 489 39.33 -23.08 23.20
CA PHE A 489 37.89 -23.30 23.20
C PHE A 489 37.38 -23.29 21.77
N ASP A 490 36.67 -24.35 21.40
CA ASP A 490 35.91 -24.40 20.16
C ASP A 490 34.50 -23.84 20.46
N PRO A 491 34.20 -22.58 20.08
CA PRO A 491 32.92 -21.96 20.38
C PRO A 491 31.74 -22.67 19.69
N PHE A 492 32.00 -23.57 18.75
CA PHE A 492 30.99 -24.36 18.04
C PHE A 492 30.68 -25.70 18.71
N LYS A 493 31.46 -26.13 19.72
CA LYS A 493 31.22 -27.37 20.48
C LYS A 493 30.54 -27.17 21.83
N GLY A 494 30.37 -25.93 22.30
CA GLY A 494 29.59 -25.61 23.50
C GLY A 494 30.20 -26.05 24.84
N GLU A 495 31.47 -26.46 24.85
CA GLU A 495 32.16 -26.87 26.08
C GLU A 495 32.76 -25.65 26.78
N LEU A 496 32.15 -25.21 27.88
CA LEU A 496 32.78 -24.30 28.83
C LEU A 496 33.63 -25.12 29.83
N PRO A 497 34.83 -24.66 30.23
CA PRO A 497 35.59 -25.33 31.28
C PRO A 497 34.89 -25.18 32.64
N GLY A 498 34.97 -26.23 33.46
CA GLY A 498 34.66 -26.19 34.89
C GLY A 498 35.75 -25.52 35.71
#